data_AF-A0A6I1VXK8-F1
#
_entry.id   AF-A0A6I1VXK8-F1
#
_cell.length_a   1.000
_cell.length_b   1.000
_cell.length_c   1.000
_cell.angle_alpha   90.00
_cell.angle_beta   90.00
_cell.angle_gamma   90.00
#
_symmetry.space_group_name_H-M   'P 1'
#
loop_
_entity.id
_entity.type
_entity.pdbx_description
1 polymer ?
#
loop_
_entity_poly.entity_id
_entity_poly.type
_entity_poly.pdbx_seq_one_letter_code
_entity_poly.pdbx_strand_id
1 'polypeptide(L)'
;GLVSITGVRSRWVCACAGMILIVLGLFPKVAYFVASIPPFVLGGAGIVMFGMVTASGMKVLARVDFKKVGNLYIVAISLAVGLLPVVSPHFFSKLPSALGPILESPILLTAIVATILNLFFNGVGAIPSCQSSESTPAQSQTP
;
A
#
# COMPACT_ATOMS: atom_id res chain seq x y z
N GLY A 1 11.26 7.47 4.82
CA GLY A 1 11.66 6.52 5.86
C GLY A 1 13.14 6.63 6.12
N LEU A 2 13.96 5.85 5.42
CA LEU A 2 15.42 5.92 5.55
C LEU A 2 16.00 7.25 5.02
N VAL A 3 15.50 7.72 3.87
CA VAL A 3 15.90 9.00 3.24
C VAL A 3 15.65 10.22 4.13
N SER A 4 14.65 10.17 5.00
CA SER A 4 14.36 11.24 5.97
C SER A 4 15.33 11.26 7.15
N ILE A 5 16.08 10.17 7.39
CA ILE A 5 17.10 10.06 8.45
C ILE A 5 18.49 10.30 7.85
N THR A 6 18.78 9.73 6.68
CA THR A 6 20.09 9.88 6.03
C THR A 6 20.23 11.18 5.24
N GLY A 7 19.12 11.87 4.93
CA GLY A 7 19.13 13.11 4.15
C GLY A 7 19.47 12.94 2.66
N VAL A 8 19.82 11.73 2.21
CA VAL A 8 20.28 11.47 0.84
C VAL A 8 19.09 11.19 -0.08
N ARG A 9 18.74 12.15 -0.95
CA ARG A 9 17.71 12.03 -2.00
C ARG A 9 18.27 11.72 -3.39
N SER A 10 19.50 11.20 -3.48
CA SER A 10 20.17 10.96 -4.76
C SER A 10 19.58 9.76 -5.51
N ARG A 11 19.18 9.96 -6.77
CA ARG A 11 18.69 8.88 -7.67
C ARG A 11 19.73 7.77 -7.88
N TRP A 12 21.01 8.12 -7.76
CA TRP A 12 22.12 7.17 -7.88
C TRP A 12 22.12 6.13 -6.78
N VAL A 13 21.63 6.46 -5.57
CA VAL A 13 21.52 5.49 -4.47
C VAL A 13 20.48 4.43 -4.79
N CYS A 14 19.34 4.81 -5.38
CA CYS A 14 18.33 3.86 -5.82
C CYS A 14 18.85 2.97 -6.96
N ALA A 15 19.58 3.54 -7.92
CA ALA A 15 20.18 2.79 -9.02
C ALA A 15 21.24 1.79 -8.53
N CYS A 16 22.15 2.20 -7.64
CA CYS A 16 23.14 1.31 -7.03
C CYS A 16 22.48 0.24 -6.14
N ALA A 17 21.43 0.59 -5.40
CA ALA A 17 20.63 -0.37 -4.63
C ALA A 17 19.92 -1.40 -5.53
N GLY A 18 19.38 -0.96 -6.67
CA GLY A 18 18.81 -1.87 -7.67
C GLY A 18 19.86 -2.79 -8.28
N MET A 19 21.03 -2.24 -8.64
CA MET A 19 22.16 -3.02 -9.17
C MET A 19 22.63 -4.08 -8.17
N ILE A 20 22.81 -3.74 -6.89
CA ILE A 20 23.22 -4.73 -5.88
C ILE A 20 22.14 -5.80 -5.67
N LEU A 21 20.85 -5.45 -5.76
CA LEU A 21 19.75 -6.44 -5.72
C LEU A 21 19.79 -7.40 -6.91
N ILE A 22 20.10 -6.91 -8.12
CA ILE A 22 20.26 -7.75 -9.31
C ILE A 22 21.45 -8.69 -9.13
N VAL A 23 22.60 -8.16 -8.70
CA VAL A 23 23.81 -8.94 -8.49
C VAL A 23 23.58 -10.03 -7.44
N LEU A 24 23.04 -9.68 -6.27
CA LEU A 24 22.72 -10.63 -5.20
C LEU A 24 21.65 -11.64 -5.61
N GLY A 25 20.67 -11.25 -6.44
CA GLY A 25 19.66 -12.14 -7.00
C GLY A 25 20.22 -13.18 -7.97
N LEU A 26 21.32 -12.85 -8.67
CA LEU A 26 22.00 -13.76 -9.61
C LEU A 26 22.92 -14.77 -8.90
N PHE A 27 23.31 -14.53 -7.64
CA PHE A 27 24.18 -15.43 -6.88
C PHE A 27 23.39 -16.55 -6.16
N PRO A 28 23.46 -17.82 -6.62
CA PRO A 28 22.67 -18.92 -6.05
C PRO A 28 23.08 -19.29 -4.61
N LYS A 29 24.30 -18.94 -4.18
CA LYS A 29 24.77 -19.16 -2.80
C LYS A 29 23.92 -18.39 -1.77
N VAL A 30 23.54 -17.14 -2.10
CA VAL A 30 22.71 -16.30 -1.23
C VAL A 30 21.27 -16.82 -1.22
N ALA A 31 20.76 -17.25 -2.37
CA ALA A 31 19.43 -17.86 -2.48
C ALA A 31 19.28 -19.11 -1.60
N TYR A 32 20.29 -19.97 -1.53
CA TYR A 32 20.25 -21.16 -0.67
C TYR A 32 20.21 -20.80 0.83
N PHE A 33 20.93 -19.75 1.23
CA PHE A 33 20.91 -19.26 2.60
C PHE A 33 19.52 -18.71 2.98
N VAL A 34 18.91 -17.93 2.10
CA VAL A 34 17.55 -17.39 2.29
C VAL A 34 16.50 -18.51 2.32
N ALA A 35 16.64 -19.54 1.47
CA ALA A 35 15.74 -20.71 1.46
C ALA A 35 15.86 -21.58 2.73
N SER A 36 16.98 -21.48 3.45
CA SER A 36 17.19 -22.19 4.71
C SER A 36 16.52 -21.47 5.91
N ILE A 37 15.93 -20.29 5.71
CA ILE A 37 15.27 -19.54 6.78
C ILE A 37 13.93 -20.25 7.12
N PRO A 38 13.69 -20.59 8.39
CA PRO A 38 12.45 -21.24 8.80
C PRO A 38 11.21 -20.40 8.46
N PRO A 39 10.09 -21.02 8.06
CA PRO A 39 8.87 -20.30 7.71
C PRO A 39 8.32 -19.46 8.87
N PHE A 40 8.60 -19.86 10.12
CA PHE A 40 8.21 -19.12 11.32
C PHE A 40 8.83 -17.71 11.39
N VAL A 41 10.07 -17.54 10.91
CA VAL A 41 10.74 -16.22 10.89
C VAL A 41 10.19 -15.35 9.77
N LEU A 42 9.95 -15.94 8.58
CA LEU A 42 9.30 -15.25 7.47
C LEU A 42 7.89 -14.80 7.84
N GLY A 43 7.15 -15.61 8.60
CA GLY A 43 5.85 -15.24 9.15
C GLY A 43 5.92 -14.02 10.06
N GLY A 44 6.89 -13.97 10.99
CA GLY A 44 7.12 -12.82 11.85
C GLY A 44 7.49 -11.55 11.08
N ALA A 45 8.41 -11.65 10.11
CA ALA A 45 8.76 -10.55 9.21
C ALA A 45 7.55 -10.07 8.40
N GLY A 46 6.72 -11.00 7.93
CA GLY A 46 5.47 -10.73 7.22
C GLY A 46 4.47 -9.95 8.07
N ILE A 47 4.22 -10.38 9.31
CA ILE A 47 3.30 -9.68 10.23
C ILE A 47 3.75 -8.24 10.46
N VAL A 48 5.05 -8.00 10.68
CA VAL A 48 5.59 -6.65 10.87
C VAL A 48 5.44 -5.80 9.61
N MET A 49 5.74 -6.36 8.43
CA MET A 49 5.62 -5.65 7.14
C MET A 49 4.16 -5.28 6.86
N PHE A 50 3.24 -6.26 6.93
CA PHE A 50 1.82 -6.03 6.70
C PHE A 50 1.19 -5.12 7.76
N GLY A 51 1.63 -5.21 9.02
CA GLY A 51 1.20 -4.33 10.10
C GLY A 51 1.57 -2.87 9.83
N MET A 52 2.82 -2.61 9.42
CA MET A 52 3.29 -1.26 9.08
C MET A 52 2.61 -0.70 7.82
N VAL A 53 2.37 -1.55 6.81
CA VAL A 53 1.61 -1.17 5.61
C VAL A 53 0.18 -0.77 5.99
N THR A 54 -0.49 -1.57 6.82
CA THR A 54 -1.85 -1.27 7.33
C THR A 54 -1.87 0.03 8.13
N ALA A 55 -0.91 0.24 9.04
CA ALA A 55 -0.80 1.46 9.85
C ALA A 55 -0.57 2.71 8.97
N SER A 56 0.23 2.59 7.91
CA SER A 56 0.41 3.66 6.93
C SER A 56 -0.88 3.94 6.17
N GLY A 57 -1.66 2.91 5.81
CA GLY A 57 -2.98 3.06 5.21
C GLY A 57 -3.96 3.81 6.11
N MET A 58 -4.05 3.41 7.39
CA MET A 58 -4.88 4.09 8.39
C MET A 58 -4.48 5.55 8.59
N LYS A 59 -3.18 5.87 8.53
CA LYS A 59 -2.69 7.25 8.61
C LYS A 59 -3.15 8.10 7.43
N VAL A 60 -3.24 7.53 6.23
CA VAL A 60 -3.79 8.23 5.06
C VAL A 60 -5.29 8.47 5.23
N LEU A 61 -6.03 7.46 5.68
CA LEU A 61 -7.46 7.56 6.00
C LEU A 61 -7.73 8.64 7.06
N ALA A 62 -6.87 8.75 8.08
CA ALA A 62 -7.00 9.74 9.15
C ALA A 62 -6.88 11.21 8.68
N ARG A 63 -6.38 11.47 7.46
CA ARG A 63 -6.35 12.81 6.88
C ARG A 63 -7.67 13.22 6.21
N VAL A 64 -8.61 12.29 6.03
CA VAL A 64 -9.91 12.55 5.40
C VAL A 64 -10.87 13.15 6.43
N ASP A 65 -11.70 14.10 6.00
CA ASP A 65 -12.77 14.65 6.83
C ASP A 65 -13.94 13.67 6.95
N PHE A 66 -14.02 12.99 8.09
CA PHE A 66 -15.09 12.05 8.44
C PHE A 66 -16.37 12.73 8.94
N LYS A 67 -16.40 14.06 9.10
CA LYS A 67 -17.64 14.78 9.43
C LYS A 67 -18.61 14.76 8.25
N LYS A 68 -18.10 14.62 7.02
CA LYS A 68 -18.92 14.37 5.83
C LYS A 68 -19.36 12.92 5.82
N VAL A 69 -20.65 12.72 6.05
CA VAL A 69 -21.30 11.40 6.09
C VAL A 69 -21.00 10.56 4.85
N GLY A 70 -20.88 11.18 3.66
CA GLY A 70 -20.49 10.49 2.43
C GLY A 70 -19.11 9.83 2.48
N ASN A 71 -18.09 10.52 3.00
CA ASN A 71 -16.72 9.99 3.11
C ASN A 71 -16.64 8.79 4.06
N LEU A 72 -17.42 8.84 5.15
CA LEU A 72 -17.50 7.74 6.10
C LEU A 72 -18.12 6.49 5.46
N TYR A 73 -19.20 6.63 4.69
CA TYR A 73 -19.81 5.52 3.95
C TYR A 73 -18.88 4.94 2.88
N ILE A 74 -18.15 5.77 2.12
CA ILE A 74 -17.17 5.31 1.12
C ILE A 74 -16.16 4.36 1.75
N VAL A 75 -15.56 4.75 2.87
CA VAL A 75 -14.56 3.94 3.57
C VAL A 75 -15.17 2.67 4.17
N ALA A 76 -16.31 2.79 4.86
CA ALA A 76 -16.95 1.65 5.52
C ALA A 76 -17.39 0.56 4.53
N ILE A 77 -18.05 0.97 3.44
CA ILE A 77 -18.58 0.03 2.45
C ILE A 77 -17.45 -0.59 1.62
N SER A 78 -16.45 0.19 1.21
CA SER A 78 -15.32 -0.36 0.45
C SER A 78 -14.50 -1.38 1.25
N LEU A 79 -14.25 -1.13 2.54
CA LEU A 79 -13.59 -2.09 3.42
C LEU A 79 -14.44 -3.34 3.66
N ALA A 80 -15.75 -3.19 3.85
CA ALA A 80 -16.66 -4.32 4.04
C ALA A 80 -16.70 -5.23 2.81
N VAL A 81 -16.84 -4.65 1.62
CA VAL A 81 -16.84 -5.41 0.35
C VAL A 81 -15.46 -6.00 0.06
N GLY A 82 -14.38 -5.28 0.36
CA GLY A 82 -13.00 -5.75 0.24
C GLY A 82 -12.66 -6.97 1.09
N LEU A 83 -13.24 -7.09 2.29
CA LEU A 83 -13.06 -8.25 3.16
C LEU A 83 -13.88 -9.47 2.74
N LEU A 84 -14.88 -9.30 1.88
CA LEU A 84 -15.82 -10.35 1.49
C LEU A 84 -15.15 -11.63 0.94
N PRO A 85 -14.17 -11.57 0.01
CA PRO A 85 -13.46 -12.77 -0.46
C PRO A 85 -12.62 -13.46 0.60
N VAL A 86 -12.17 -12.72 1.62
CA VAL A 86 -11.42 -13.30 2.74
C VAL A 86 -12.36 -14.05 3.69
N VAL A 87 -13.57 -13.52 3.92
CA VAL A 87 -14.55 -14.09 4.86
C VAL A 87 -15.32 -15.27 4.27
N SER A 88 -15.62 -15.24 2.97
CA SER A 88 -16.33 -16.34 2.31
C SER A 88 -15.90 -16.50 0.85
N PRO A 89 -14.92 -17.38 0.58
CA PRO A 89 -14.44 -17.65 -0.77
C PRO A 89 -15.49 -18.38 -1.63
N HIS A 90 -16.53 -18.97 -1.01
CA HIS A 90 -17.58 -19.71 -1.71
C HIS A 90 -18.68 -18.83 -2.34
N PHE A 91 -18.75 -17.53 -2.04
CA PHE A 91 -19.71 -16.64 -2.72
C PHE A 91 -19.40 -16.47 -4.21
N PHE A 92 -18.13 -16.62 -4.61
CA PHE A 92 -17.68 -16.43 -5.99
C PHE A 92 -17.85 -17.67 -6.87
N SER A 93 -18.20 -18.82 -6.30
CA SER A 93 -18.45 -20.08 -7.03
C SER A 93 -19.71 -20.04 -7.92
N LYS A 94 -20.55 -19.01 -7.76
CA LYS A 94 -21.79 -18.81 -8.53
C LYS A 94 -21.64 -17.77 -9.66
N LEU A 95 -20.45 -17.19 -9.83
CA LEU A 95 -20.19 -16.11 -10.80
C LEU A 95 -19.42 -16.60 -12.02
N PRO A 96 -19.62 -15.99 -13.21
CA PRO A 96 -18.98 -16.40 -14.45
C PRO A 96 -17.45 -16.29 -14.37
N SER A 97 -16.76 -17.25 -14.98
CA SER A 97 -15.30 -17.43 -14.92
C SER A 97 -14.46 -16.24 -15.41
N ALA A 98 -15.06 -15.31 -16.16
CA ALA A 98 -14.42 -14.06 -16.59
C ALA A 98 -14.18 -13.06 -15.44
N LEU A 99 -14.94 -13.15 -14.35
CA LEU A 99 -14.87 -12.21 -13.22
C LEU A 99 -14.02 -12.76 -12.05
N GLY A 100 -13.77 -14.08 -12.00
CA GLY A 100 -13.04 -14.73 -10.90
C GLY A 100 -11.77 -14.02 -10.42
N PRO A 101 -10.80 -13.68 -11.30
CA PRO A 101 -9.52 -13.10 -10.89
C PRO A 101 -9.63 -11.74 -10.20
N ILE A 102 -10.64 -10.93 -10.56
CA ILE A 102 -10.83 -9.58 -10.01
C ILE A 102 -11.51 -9.66 -8.63
N LEU A 103 -12.45 -10.60 -8.45
CA LEU A 103 -13.17 -10.76 -7.19
C LEU A 103 -12.39 -11.59 -6.15
N GLU A 104 -11.45 -12.42 -6.58
CA GLU A 104 -10.47 -13.11 -5.72
C GLU A 104 -9.46 -12.14 -5.07
N SER A 105 -9.22 -10.96 -5.67
CA SER A 105 -8.29 -9.98 -5.15
C SER A 105 -8.99 -8.94 -4.25
N PRO A 106 -8.88 -9.03 -2.91
CA PRO A 106 -9.53 -8.10 -1.99
C PRO A 106 -9.07 -6.65 -2.18
N ILE A 107 -7.80 -6.45 -2.54
CA ILE A 107 -7.21 -5.12 -2.71
C ILE A 107 -7.80 -4.41 -3.94
N LEU A 108 -7.92 -5.11 -5.07
CA LEU A 108 -8.50 -4.55 -6.29
C LEU A 108 -9.99 -4.27 -6.11
N LEU A 109 -10.72 -5.21 -5.51
CA LEU A 109 -12.14 -5.06 -5.23
C LEU A 109 -12.40 -3.83 -4.33
N THR A 110 -11.64 -3.67 -3.25
CA THR A 110 -11.69 -2.49 -2.38
C THR A 110 -11.44 -1.21 -3.16
N ALA A 111 -10.39 -1.18 -3.99
CA ALA A 111 -10.01 0.01 -4.75
C ALA A 111 -11.08 0.41 -5.77
N ILE A 112 -11.67 -0.54 -6.48
CA ILE A 112 -12.74 -0.30 -7.46
C ILE A 112 -13.99 0.23 -6.74
N VAL A 113 -14.43 -0.44 -5.67
CA VAL A 113 -15.61 -0.02 -4.91
C VAL A 113 -15.40 1.37 -4.30
N ALA A 114 -14.25 1.62 -3.67
CA ALA A 114 -13.90 2.93 -3.12
C ALA A 114 -13.91 4.02 -4.20
N THR A 115 -13.33 3.73 -5.37
CA THR A 115 -13.27 4.69 -6.49
C THR A 115 -14.65 5.01 -7.03
N ILE A 116 -15.49 3.99 -7.25
CA ILE A 116 -16.87 4.16 -7.75
C ILE A 116 -17.70 4.96 -6.75
N LEU A 117 -17.65 4.61 -5.47
CA LEU A 117 -18.43 5.30 -4.44
C LEU A 117 -17.93 6.73 -4.21
N ASN A 118 -16.61 6.95 -4.28
CA ASN A 118 -16.03 8.29 -4.23
C ASN A 118 -16.49 9.15 -5.42
N LEU A 119 -16.53 8.58 -6.62
CA LEU A 119 -17.04 9.28 -7.81
C LEU A 119 -18.53 9.65 -7.66
N PHE A 120 -19.33 8.73 -7.11
CA PHE A 120 -20.77 8.92 -6.92
C PHE A 120 -21.10 9.96 -5.84
N PHE A 121 -20.43 9.92 -4.68
CA PHE A 121 -20.72 10.81 -3.55
C PHE A 121 -20.00 12.17 -3.62
N ASN A 122 -18.77 12.22 -4.15
CA ASN A 122 -17.95 13.44 -4.14
C ASN A 122 -17.79 14.08 -5.53
N GLY A 123 -18.24 13.41 -6.61
CA GLY A 123 -18.15 13.91 -7.99
C GLY A 123 -16.70 14.10 -8.49
N VAL A 124 -16.54 14.40 -9.77
CA VAL A 124 -15.24 14.75 -10.40
C VAL A 124 -14.85 16.19 -10.03
N GLY A 125 -14.78 16.50 -8.73
CA GLY A 125 -14.64 17.87 -8.24
C GLY A 125 -13.46 18.12 -7.29
N ALA A 126 -12.84 17.09 -6.74
CA ALA A 126 -11.69 17.26 -5.86
C ALA A 126 -10.42 16.90 -6.63
N ILE A 127 -9.92 17.84 -7.44
CA ILE A 127 -8.47 17.87 -7.71
C ILE A 127 -7.85 18.18 -6.35
N PRO A 128 -7.15 17.23 -5.70
CA PRO A 128 -6.30 17.61 -4.59
C PRO A 128 -5.29 18.55 -5.22
N SER A 129 -5.30 19.82 -4.81
CA SER A 129 -4.23 20.74 -5.14
C SER A 129 -2.93 20.01 -4.90
N CYS A 130 -2.13 19.94 -5.96
CA CYS A 130 -0.84 19.28 -6.02
C CYS A 130 -0.08 19.61 -4.73
N GLN A 131 -0.05 18.69 -3.77
CA GLN A 131 0.93 18.75 -2.71
C GLN A 131 2.21 18.27 -3.36
N SER A 132 2.84 19.22 -4.04
CA SER A 132 4.28 19.31 -4.18
C SER A 132 4.90 18.80 -2.89
N SER A 133 5.30 17.53 -2.90
CA SER A 133 6.38 17.06 -2.04
C SER A 133 7.68 17.63 -2.60
N GLU A 134 7.76 18.95 -2.66
CA GLU A 134 8.98 19.69 -2.91
C GLU A 134 9.17 20.58 -1.70
N SER A 135 10.20 20.20 -0.92
CA SER A 135 11.12 21.08 -0.18
C SER A 135 10.60 22.36 0.47
N THR A 136 10.98 22.61 1.73
CA THR A 136 11.59 23.87 2.27
C THR A 136 11.25 24.07 3.76
N PRO A 137 12.08 24.73 4.64
CA PRO A 137 13.38 25.37 4.44
C PRO A 137 14.53 24.92 5.37
N ALA A 138 15.73 25.28 4.96
CA ALA A 138 16.88 25.71 5.76
C ALA A 138 16.78 25.66 7.30
N GLN A 139 17.61 24.80 7.91
CA GLN A 139 18.29 25.17 9.16
C GLN A 139 19.73 25.52 8.82
N SER A 140 19.92 26.76 8.37
CA SER A 140 21.17 27.50 8.49
C SER A 140 21.08 28.36 9.76
N GLN A 141 22.19 28.40 10.50
CA GLN A 141 22.57 29.27 11.64
C GLN A 141 22.37 28.62 13.04
N THR A 142 23.40 28.10 13.73
CA THR A 142 24.65 28.69 14.32
C THR A 142 24.34 29.66 15.48
N PRO A 143 25.22 29.90 16.48
CA PRO A 143 26.69 29.91 16.48
C PRO A 143 27.37 28.63 16.98
#